data_AF-A0A915KCR1-F1
#
_entry.id   AF-A0A915KCR1-F1
#
_cell.length_a   1.000
_cell.length_b   1.000
_cell.length_c   1.000
_cell.angle_alpha   90.00
_cell.angle_beta   90.00
_cell.angle_gamma   90.00
#
_symmetry.space_group_name_H-M   'P 1'
#
loop_
_entity.id
_entity.type
_entity.pdbx_description
1 polymer ?
#
loop_
_entity_poly.entity_id
_entity_poly.type
_entity_poly.pdbx_seq_one_letter_code
_entity_poly.pdbx_strand_id
1 'polypeptide(L)'
;VVAGAGSASAFEDAPKKPDPITQLIQCFQRAATSEQKQARRLVDDQLYRDFADVMSKSIHISEEDDDDGGGGGGDGEPEPLEEQEMEKQTLLGEQSRLAERGAAIMVLMYLSACNGEPSDTVSKTFELGIHILNGGNVDVQSTMLNYLQEKKDVQFFN
;
A
#
# COMPACT_ATOMS: atom_id res chain seq x y z
N VAL A 1 51.87 -23.87 10.65
CA VAL A 1 51.54 -22.44 10.49
C VAL A 1 50.36 -22.35 9.52
N VAL A 2 49.38 -21.53 9.87
CA VAL A 2 47.96 -21.54 9.48
C VAL A 2 47.70 -21.49 7.97
N ALA A 3 46.74 -22.29 7.50
CA ALA A 3 46.12 -22.18 6.19
C ALA A 3 45.29 -20.89 6.13
N GLY A 4 45.66 -19.97 5.23
CA GLY A 4 44.89 -18.76 4.97
C GLY A 4 43.60 -19.09 4.22
N ALA A 5 42.48 -19.12 4.95
CA ALA A 5 41.15 -19.05 4.37
C ALA A 5 40.99 -17.65 3.75
N GLY A 6 41.12 -17.56 2.43
CA GLY A 6 40.63 -16.42 1.66
C GLY A 6 39.12 -16.36 1.81
N SER A 7 38.66 -15.48 2.70
CA SER A 7 37.27 -15.05 2.81
C SER A 7 36.78 -14.63 1.42
N ALA A 8 35.84 -15.40 0.86
CA ALA A 8 35.04 -14.97 -0.26
C ALA A 8 34.07 -13.88 0.22
N SER A 9 34.56 -12.65 0.29
CA SER A 9 33.78 -11.44 0.51
C SER A 9 33.87 -10.61 -0.76
N ALA A 10 32.87 -10.79 -1.64
CA ALA A 10 32.43 -9.84 -2.68
C ALA A 10 31.41 -10.54 -3.61
N PHE A 11 30.22 -10.84 -3.11
CA PHE A 11 29.04 -10.75 -3.97
C PHE A 11 28.39 -9.43 -3.60
N GLU A 12 28.88 -8.36 -4.23
CA GLU A 12 28.20 -7.07 -4.21
C GLU A 12 26.77 -7.25 -4.74
N ASP A 13 25.88 -6.54 -4.06
CA ASP A 13 24.43 -6.46 -4.21
C ASP A 13 24.03 -6.10 -5.64
N ALA A 14 23.97 -7.11 -6.53
CA ALA A 14 23.38 -6.92 -7.83
C ALA A 14 21.90 -6.55 -7.65
N PRO A 15 21.42 -5.44 -8.25
CA PRO A 15 20.05 -4.98 -8.03
C PRO A 15 19.08 -6.11 -8.34
N LYS A 16 18.44 -6.64 -7.29
CA LYS A 16 17.52 -7.76 -7.41
C LYS A 16 16.39 -7.33 -8.34
N LYS A 17 16.23 -8.04 -9.46
CA LYS A 17 15.18 -7.75 -10.44
C LYS A 17 13.84 -7.65 -9.70
N PRO A 18 13.07 -6.56 -9.85
CA PRO A 18 11.80 -6.40 -9.17
C PRO A 18 10.87 -7.57 -9.51
N ASP A 19 10.13 -8.07 -8.53
CA ASP A 19 9.14 -9.12 -8.76
C ASP A 19 7.99 -8.59 -9.65
N PRO A 20 7.16 -9.46 -10.23
CA PRO A 20 6.09 -9.04 -11.14
C PRO A 20 5.10 -8.02 -10.55
N ILE A 21 4.78 -8.11 -9.26
CA ILE A 21 3.87 -7.15 -8.60
C ILE A 21 4.56 -5.79 -8.45
N THR A 22 5.82 -5.78 -8.03
CA THR A 22 6.62 -4.55 -7.97
C THR A 22 6.72 -3.88 -9.34
N GLN A 23 6.93 -4.64 -10.42
CA GLN A 23 6.96 -4.09 -11.79
C GLN A 23 5.62 -3.46 -12.18
N LEU A 24 4.51 -4.12 -11.85
CA LEU A 24 3.16 -3.60 -12.11
C LEU A 24 2.90 -2.28 -11.37
N ILE A 25 3.21 -2.23 -10.07
CA ILE A 25 3.06 -1.02 -9.26
C ILE A 25 3.93 0.12 -9.82
N GLN A 26 5.18 -0.18 -10.20
CA GLN A 26 6.06 0.81 -10.82
C GLN A 26 5.49 1.34 -12.16
N CYS A 27 4.81 0.51 -12.95
CA CYS A 27 4.13 0.96 -14.16
C CYS A 27 2.99 1.95 -13.84
N PHE A 28 2.16 1.66 -12.84
CA PHE A 28 1.10 2.57 -12.39
C PHE A 28 1.66 3.88 -11.83
N GLN A 29 2.71 3.83 -11.00
CA GLN A 29 3.39 5.02 -10.49
C GLN A 29 3.91 5.92 -11.62
N ARG A 30 4.51 5.34 -12.68
CA ARG A 30 4.95 6.10 -13.86
C ARG A 30 3.78 6.74 -14.59
N ALA A 31 2.66 6.03 -14.73
CA ALA A 31 1.46 6.57 -15.36
C ALA A 31 0.94 7.80 -14.60
N ALA A 32 0.86 7.73 -13.26
CA ALA A 32 0.42 8.83 -12.42
C ALA A 32 1.30 10.09 -12.50
N THR A 33 2.60 9.96 -12.87
CA THR A 33 3.52 11.11 -13.04
C THR A 33 3.60 11.68 -14.45
N SER A 34 2.91 11.09 -15.43
CA SER A 34 2.92 11.61 -16.80
C SER A 34 2.12 12.90 -16.93
N GLU A 35 2.60 13.88 -17.69
CA GLU A 35 1.94 15.18 -17.87
C GLU A 35 0.44 15.14 -18.31
N GLN A 36 -0.26 16.23 -17.95
CA GLN A 36 -1.67 16.66 -18.09
C GLN A 36 -2.62 15.99 -19.11
N LYS A 37 -2.16 15.40 -20.21
CA LYS A 37 -3.05 14.68 -21.15
C LYS A 37 -3.54 13.34 -20.59
N GLN A 38 -2.98 12.87 -19.47
CA GLN A 38 -3.34 11.60 -18.84
C GLN A 38 -4.34 11.69 -17.68
N ALA A 39 -4.65 12.87 -17.12
CA ALA A 39 -5.66 12.97 -16.04
C ALA A 39 -7.00 12.33 -16.44
N ARG A 40 -7.48 12.63 -17.65
CA ARG A 40 -8.68 11.99 -18.23
C ARG A 40 -8.54 10.47 -18.43
N ARG A 41 -7.31 9.98 -18.68
CA ARG A 41 -7.02 8.56 -18.83
C ARG A 41 -6.98 7.84 -17.48
N LEU A 42 -6.50 8.51 -16.43
CA LEU A 42 -6.45 7.96 -15.06
C LEU A 42 -7.86 7.86 -14.46
N VAL A 43 -8.72 8.86 -14.71
CA VAL A 43 -10.14 8.84 -14.31
C VAL A 43 -10.88 7.62 -14.87
N ASP A 44 -10.48 7.11 -16.04
CA ASP A 44 -11.07 5.92 -16.66
C ASP A 44 -10.11 4.71 -16.79
N ASP A 45 -9.10 4.60 -15.91
CA ASP A 45 -8.14 3.49 -15.96
C ASP A 45 -8.73 2.21 -15.34
N GLN A 46 -9.47 1.45 -16.16
CA GLN A 46 -10.07 0.17 -15.75
C GLN A 46 -9.04 -0.83 -15.22
N LEU A 47 -7.86 -0.88 -15.85
CA LEU A 47 -6.81 -1.82 -15.44
C LEU A 47 -6.32 -1.49 -14.03
N TYR A 48 -6.08 -0.20 -13.76
CA TYR A 48 -5.73 0.23 -12.41
C TYR A 48 -6.83 -0.12 -11.40
N ARG A 49 -8.11 0.17 -11.72
CA ARG A 49 -9.24 -0.12 -10.82
C ARG A 49 -9.33 -1.58 -10.43
N ASP A 50 -9.23 -2.49 -11.40
CA ASP A 50 -9.31 -3.93 -11.16
C ASP A 50 -8.15 -4.39 -10.27
N PHE A 51 -6.95 -3.85 -10.49
CA PHE A 51 -5.79 -4.20 -9.67
C PHE A 51 -5.84 -3.58 -8.28
N ALA A 52 -6.36 -2.36 -8.12
CA ALA A 52 -6.57 -1.74 -6.82
C ALA A 52 -7.58 -2.55 -5.99
N ASP A 53 -8.66 -3.03 -6.62
CA ASP A 53 -9.66 -3.91 -5.99
C ASP A 53 -9.04 -5.25 -5.54
N VAL A 54 -8.26 -5.90 -6.40
CA VAL A 54 -7.57 -7.16 -6.05
C VAL A 54 -6.53 -6.96 -4.96
N MET A 55 -5.76 -5.87 -4.98
CA MET A 55 -4.79 -5.55 -3.93
C MET A 55 -5.49 -5.29 -2.59
N SER A 56 -6.62 -4.58 -2.60
CA SER A 56 -7.43 -4.30 -1.41
C SER A 56 -7.90 -5.61 -0.77
N LYS A 57 -8.51 -6.49 -1.57
CA LYS A 57 -9.01 -7.81 -1.13
C LYS A 57 -7.91 -8.80 -0.74
N SER A 58 -6.64 -8.50 -1.03
CA SER A 58 -5.52 -9.34 -0.59
C SER A 58 -5.04 -9.02 0.82
N ILE A 59 -5.59 -7.97 1.44
CA ILE A 59 -5.40 -7.61 2.84
C ILE A 59 -6.67 -8.03 3.58
N HIS A 60 -6.54 -9.03 4.45
CA HIS A 60 -7.65 -9.54 5.24
C HIS A 60 -7.86 -8.62 6.45
N ILE A 61 -9.04 -8.01 6.52
CA ILE A 61 -9.51 -7.20 7.63
C ILE A 61 -10.63 -8.00 8.30
N SER A 62 -10.53 -8.23 9.60
CA SER A 62 -11.56 -8.91 10.36
C SER A 62 -12.82 -8.02 10.45
N GLU A 63 -13.99 -8.63 10.44
CA GLU A 63 -15.27 -7.90 10.48
C GLU A 63 -15.46 -7.12 11.80
N GLU A 64 -14.66 -7.41 12.83
CA GLU A 64 -14.68 -6.71 14.12
C GLU A 64 -13.94 -5.36 14.09
N ASP A 65 -12.93 -5.20 13.21
CA ASP A 65 -12.17 -3.96 13.07
C ASP A 65 -12.92 -2.88 12.25
N ASP A 66 -14.03 -3.22 11.59
CA ASP A 66 -14.92 -2.28 10.89
C ASP A 66 -15.84 -1.48 11.85
N ASP A 67 -15.91 -1.81 13.15
CA ASP A 67 -16.72 -1.12 14.17
C ASP A 67 -15.92 -0.18 15.09
N ASP A 68 -14.94 0.57 14.56
CA ASP A 68 -14.33 1.71 15.30
C ASP A 68 -15.27 2.95 15.38
N GLY A 69 -16.57 2.73 15.21
CA GLY A 69 -17.55 3.75 14.85
C GLY A 69 -18.90 3.67 15.53
N GLY A 70 -19.07 2.90 16.61
CA GLY A 70 -20.15 3.12 17.55
C GLY A 70 -20.99 1.89 17.89
N GLY A 71 -20.67 1.30 19.05
CA GLY A 71 -21.68 0.71 19.93
C GLY A 71 -22.59 -0.33 19.29
N GLY A 72 -22.02 -1.36 18.68
CA GLY A 72 -22.73 -2.60 18.40
C GLY A 72 -22.41 -3.65 19.46
N GLY A 73 -23.30 -3.82 20.45
CA GLY A 73 -23.25 -4.96 21.36
C GLY A 73 -23.43 -6.27 20.58
N GLY A 74 -22.32 -6.90 20.20
CA GLY A 74 -22.27 -8.27 19.74
C GLY A 74 -22.25 -9.20 20.95
N ASP A 75 -23.24 -10.09 21.03
CA ASP A 75 -23.39 -11.16 22.04
C ASP A 75 -22.33 -12.28 21.82
N GLY A 76 -21.11 -11.92 21.41
CA GLY A 76 -20.01 -12.81 21.08
C GLY A 76 -19.12 -13.08 22.30
N GLU A 77 -18.72 -14.33 22.48
CA GLU A 77 -17.70 -14.71 23.44
C GLU A 77 -16.39 -13.99 23.06
N PRO A 78 -15.65 -13.38 24.00
CA PRO A 78 -14.44 -12.65 23.65
C PRO A 78 -13.43 -13.60 22.99
N GLU A 79 -13.04 -13.25 21.76
CA GLU A 79 -11.95 -13.90 21.02
C GLU A 79 -10.71 -14.02 21.92
N PRO A 80 -10.03 -15.19 21.95
CA PRO A 80 -8.81 -15.36 22.72
C PRO A 80 -7.74 -14.33 22.34
N LEU A 81 -7.02 -13.78 23.32
CA LEU A 81 -5.95 -12.80 23.07
C LEU A 81 -4.88 -13.29 22.07
N GLU A 82 -4.61 -14.59 22.05
CA GLU A 82 -3.68 -15.21 21.11
C GLU A 82 -4.19 -15.18 19.67
N GLU A 83 -5.50 -15.34 19.46
CA GLU A 83 -6.15 -15.27 18.15
C GLU A 83 -6.13 -13.84 17.62
N GLN A 84 -6.52 -12.87 18.46
CA GLN A 84 -6.43 -11.43 18.13
C GLN A 84 -5.01 -10.99 17.76
N GLU A 85 -3.99 -11.46 18.48
CA GLU A 85 -2.60 -11.13 18.16
C GLU A 85 -2.16 -11.78 16.83
N MET A 86 -2.59 -13.01 16.56
CA MET A 86 -2.28 -13.71 15.30
C MET A 86 -2.91 -13.03 14.08
N GLU A 87 -4.18 -12.61 14.20
CA GLU A 87 -4.88 -11.86 13.16
C GLU A 87 -4.19 -10.52 12.89
N LYS A 88 -3.84 -9.77 13.95
CA LYS A 88 -3.10 -8.52 13.83
C LYS A 88 -1.76 -8.69 13.11
N GLN A 89 -0.98 -9.72 13.44
CA GLN A 89 0.29 -9.98 12.76
C GLN A 89 0.09 -10.37 11.29
N THR A 90 -1.00 -11.07 10.98
CA THR A 90 -1.37 -11.43 9.61
C THR A 90 -1.70 -10.18 8.79
N LEU A 91 -2.58 -9.31 9.31
CA LEU A 91 -2.94 -8.03 8.70
C LEU A 91 -1.70 -7.18 8.42
N LEU A 92 -0.84 -6.98 9.44
CA LEU A 92 0.39 -6.20 9.30
C LEU A 92 1.35 -6.80 8.27
N GLY A 93 1.45 -8.14 8.20
CA GLY A 93 2.28 -8.84 7.22
C GLY A 93 1.80 -8.63 5.79
N GLU A 94 0.48 -8.67 5.55
CA GLU A 94 -0.12 -8.46 4.24
C GLU A 94 0.02 -7.01 3.76
N GLN A 95 -0.26 -6.05 4.64
CA GLN A 95 -0.07 -4.62 4.39
C GLN A 95 1.40 -4.30 4.07
N SER A 96 2.33 -4.78 4.90
CA SER A 96 3.77 -4.54 4.72
C SER A 96 4.26 -5.07 3.38
N ARG A 97 3.82 -6.28 2.99
CA ARG A 97 4.16 -6.87 1.69
C ARG A 97 3.73 -5.98 0.52
N LEU A 98 2.54 -5.37 0.56
CA LEU A 98 2.11 -4.47 -0.51
C LEU A 98 2.82 -3.11 -0.44
N ALA A 99 2.99 -2.56 0.76
CA ALA A 99 3.64 -1.28 0.98
C ALA A 99 5.12 -1.30 0.54
N GLU A 100 5.86 -2.36 0.86
CA GLU A 100 7.26 -2.56 0.43
C GLU A 100 7.41 -2.61 -1.10
N ARG A 101 6.38 -3.07 -1.82
CA ARG A 101 6.35 -3.07 -3.30
C ARG A 101 5.98 -1.70 -3.88
N GLY A 102 5.66 -0.72 -3.03
CA GLY A 102 5.35 0.66 -3.40
C GLY A 102 3.86 0.98 -3.51
N ALA A 103 2.96 0.10 -3.06
CA ALA A 103 1.51 0.31 -3.19
C ALA A 103 1.04 1.57 -2.42
N ALA A 104 1.56 1.79 -1.21
CA ALA A 104 1.21 2.95 -0.39
C ALA A 104 1.54 4.28 -1.09
N ILE A 105 2.72 4.37 -1.70
CA ILE A 105 3.13 5.55 -2.48
C ILE A 105 2.29 5.69 -3.75
N MET A 106 1.98 4.58 -4.43
CA MET A 106 1.13 4.58 -5.62
C MET A 106 -0.26 5.17 -5.33
N VAL A 107 -0.86 4.85 -4.18
CA VAL A 107 -2.14 5.43 -3.73
C VAL A 107 -2.04 6.96 -3.67
N LEU A 108 -1.02 7.51 -3.00
CA LEU A 108 -0.83 8.97 -2.92
C LEU A 108 -0.65 9.62 -4.29
N MET A 109 0.09 8.97 -5.18
CA MET A 109 0.34 9.46 -6.54
C MET A 109 -0.94 9.52 -7.38
N TYR A 110 -1.78 8.49 -7.31
CA TYR A 110 -3.06 8.47 -8.03
C TYR A 110 -4.04 9.51 -7.48
N LEU A 111 -4.13 9.65 -6.15
CA LEU A 111 -4.97 10.69 -5.55
C LEU A 111 -4.54 12.10 -5.98
N SER A 112 -3.23 12.39 -5.97
CA SER A 112 -2.71 13.67 -6.45
C SER A 112 -3.02 13.89 -7.93
N ALA A 113 -2.81 12.87 -8.77
CA ALA A 113 -3.02 12.97 -10.21
C ALA A 113 -4.50 13.15 -10.63
N CYS A 114 -5.44 12.73 -9.79
CA CYS A 114 -6.88 12.94 -9.99
C CYS A 114 -7.36 14.34 -9.62
N ASN A 115 -6.54 15.16 -8.93
CA ASN A 115 -6.81 16.57 -8.64
C ASN A 115 -8.20 16.84 -8.04
N GLY A 116 -8.63 15.98 -7.10
CA GLY A 116 -9.90 16.10 -6.39
C GLY A 116 -11.16 15.80 -7.22
N GLU A 117 -11.04 15.38 -8.49
CA GLU A 117 -12.21 14.99 -9.30
C GLU A 117 -12.75 13.62 -8.85
N PRO A 118 -14.00 13.52 -8.35
CA PRO A 118 -14.59 12.25 -7.96
C PRO A 118 -14.70 11.31 -9.17
N SER A 119 -14.24 10.08 -9.01
CA SER A 119 -14.29 9.04 -10.04
C SER A 119 -14.21 7.65 -9.43
N ASP A 120 -14.59 6.62 -10.19
CA ASP A 120 -14.45 5.23 -9.74
C ASP A 120 -12.99 4.86 -9.45
N THR A 121 -12.05 5.46 -10.19
CA THR A 121 -10.61 5.35 -9.92
C THR A 121 -10.28 5.89 -8.54
N VAL A 122 -10.75 7.09 -8.19
CA VAL A 122 -10.53 7.69 -6.86
C VAL A 122 -11.16 6.84 -5.77
N SER A 123 -12.38 6.34 -5.95
CA SER A 123 -13.05 5.45 -5.00
C SER A 123 -12.25 4.18 -4.74
N LYS A 124 -11.78 3.50 -5.80
CA LYS A 124 -10.93 2.31 -5.67
C LYS A 124 -9.55 2.59 -5.10
N THR A 125 -9.01 3.77 -5.36
CA THR A 125 -7.74 4.22 -4.76
C THR A 125 -7.89 4.41 -3.25
N PHE A 126 -8.98 5.03 -2.80
CA PHE A 126 -9.27 5.18 -1.37
C PHE A 126 -9.52 3.85 -0.69
N GLU A 127 -10.28 2.94 -1.30
CA GLU A 127 -10.51 1.58 -0.77
C GLU A 127 -9.16 0.88 -0.51
N LEU A 128 -8.24 0.92 -1.47
CA LEU A 128 -6.89 0.37 -1.27
C LEU A 128 -6.11 1.09 -0.16
N GLY A 129 -6.18 2.41 -0.11
CA GLY A 129 -5.53 3.21 0.93
C GLY A 129 -6.03 2.88 2.33
N ILE A 130 -7.34 2.67 2.50
CA ILE A 130 -7.96 2.27 3.76
C ILE A 130 -7.45 0.88 4.16
N HIS A 131 -7.47 -0.11 3.26
CA HIS A 131 -6.98 -1.45 3.58
C HIS A 131 -5.51 -1.47 3.98
N ILE A 132 -4.68 -0.68 3.29
CA ILE A 132 -3.24 -0.54 3.59
C ILE A 132 -2.99 0.07 4.98
N LEU A 133 -3.90 0.89 5.49
CA LEU A 133 -3.75 1.62 6.75
C LEU A 133 -4.62 1.08 7.91
N ASN A 134 -5.51 0.11 7.64
CA ASN A 134 -6.39 -0.48 8.65
C ASN A 134 -5.58 -1.02 9.84
N GLY A 135 -6.12 -0.93 11.06
CA GLY A 135 -5.42 -1.30 12.29
C GLY A 135 -4.26 -0.37 12.68
N GLY A 136 -4.06 0.74 11.95
CA GLY A 136 -3.09 1.79 12.31
C GLY A 136 -1.64 1.44 12.01
N ASN A 137 -1.33 0.93 10.83
CA ASN A 137 0.03 0.55 10.44
C ASN A 137 1.01 1.75 10.36
N VAL A 138 1.75 1.98 11.46
CA VAL A 138 2.64 3.14 11.64
C VAL A 138 3.80 3.16 10.65
N ASP A 139 4.31 2.00 10.23
CA ASP A 139 5.42 1.92 9.27
C ASP A 139 4.98 2.41 7.89
N VAL A 140 3.76 2.06 7.48
CA VAL A 140 3.17 2.55 6.24
C VAL A 140 2.83 4.04 6.34
N GLN A 141 2.26 4.49 7.46
CA GLN A 141 2.01 5.91 7.71
C GLN A 141 3.30 6.74 7.60
N SER A 142 4.39 6.23 8.18
CA SER A 142 5.72 6.87 8.12
C SER A 142 6.24 6.94 6.69
N THR A 143 6.08 5.85 5.92
CA THR A 143 6.45 5.80 4.50
C THR A 143 5.68 6.83 3.66
N MET A 144 4.36 6.89 3.86
CA MET A 144 3.48 7.86 3.19
C MET A 144 3.85 9.31 3.56
N LEU A 145 4.07 9.58 4.85
CA LEU A 145 4.44 10.90 5.33
C LEU A 145 5.79 11.35 4.76
N ASN A 146 6.80 10.48 4.78
CA ASN A 146 8.11 10.76 4.21
C ASN A 146 8.00 11.09 2.72
N TYR A 147 7.19 10.34 1.98
CA TYR A 147 6.95 10.62 0.57
C TYR A 147 6.34 12.01 0.34
N LEU A 148 5.30 12.39 1.09
CA LEU A 148 4.67 13.71 0.96
C LEU A 148 5.64 14.84 1.31
N GLN A 149 6.46 14.67 2.35
CA GLN A 149 7.49 15.64 2.75
C GLN A 149 8.57 15.81 1.68
N GLU A 150 8.99 14.72 1.03
CA GLU A 150 9.98 14.76 -0.03
C GLU A 150 9.43 15.38 -1.32
N LYS A 151 8.23 14.98 -1.73
CA LYS A 151 7.63 15.46 -2.99
C LYS A 151 7.15 16.90 -2.93
N LYS A 152 6.67 17.35 -1.76
CA LYS A 152 6.13 18.71 -1.57
C LYS A 152 5.06 19.06 -2.62
N ASP A 153 4.25 18.07 -2.99
CA ASP A 153 3.19 18.26 -3.97
C ASP A 153 2.03 19.02 -3.34
N VAL A 154 1.91 20.29 -3.69
CA VAL A 154 0.86 21.17 -3.18
C VAL A 154 -0.54 20.75 -3.65
N GLN A 155 -0.65 20.03 -4.77
CA GLN A 155 -1.95 19.62 -5.32
C GLN A 155 -2.60 18.52 -4.47
N PHE A 156 -1.82 17.74 -3.73
CA PHE A 156 -2.35 16.64 -2.92
C PHE A 156 -3.35 17.09 -1.85
N PHE A 157 -3.20 18.30 -1.31
CA PHE A 157 -4.04 18.84 -0.23
C PHE A 157 -5.01 19.94 -0.66
N ASN A 158 -5.04 20.29 -1.95
CA ASN A 158 -5.96 21.31 -2.49
C ASN A 158 -7.26 20.68 -2.97
#